data_AF-A0A838NMN0-F1
#
_entry.id   AF-A0A838NMN0-F1
#
_cell.length_a   1.000
_cell.length_b   1.000
_cell.length_c   1.000
_cell.angle_alpha   90.00
_cell.angle_beta   90.00
_cell.angle_gamma   90.00
#
_symmetry.space_group_name_H-M   'P 1'
#
loop_
_entity.id
_entity.type
_entity.pdbx_description
1 polymer ?
#
loop_
_entity_poly.entity_id
_entity_poly.type
_entity_poly.pdbx_seq_one_letter_code
_entity_poly.pdbx_strand_id
1 'polypeptide(L)'
;MIVMDRENRYAPGWSHVLSTGNDMEELEAFRTRVGAPPQALHLGNRRWPHLDLKLEPRERALAAPEVRVFERTAEMIRFLRDLALSP
;
A
#
# COMPACT_ATOMS: atom_id res chain seq x y z
N MET A 1 0.59 -10.41 0.28
CA MET A 1 0.07 -9.83 -0.98
C MET A 1 0.02 -8.32 -0.80
N ILE A 2 0.44 -7.56 -1.81
CA ILE A 2 0.39 -6.10 -1.77
C ILE A 2 -0.95 -5.57 -2.28
N VAL A 3 -1.53 -4.65 -1.53
CA VAL A 3 -2.73 -3.89 -1.92
C VAL A 3 -2.42 -2.40 -1.95
N MET A 4 -3.12 -1.68 -2.82
CA MET A 4 -2.89 -0.25 -3.04
C MET A 4 -4.21 0.45 -3.40
N ASP A 5 -4.36 1.72 -3.04
CA ASP A 5 -5.40 2.57 -3.60
C ASP A 5 -4.93 3.37 -4.83
N ARG A 6 -5.83 3.61 -5.77
CA ARG A 6 -5.58 4.48 -6.92
C ARG A 6 -5.71 5.93 -6.51
N GLU A 7 -6.73 6.24 -5.71
CA GLU A 7 -7.03 7.58 -5.24
C GLU A 7 -7.13 7.65 -3.71
N ASN A 8 -6.25 8.47 -3.12
CA ASN A 8 -6.37 8.91 -1.74
C ASN A 8 -7.04 10.30 -1.70
N ARG A 9 -8.30 10.33 -1.25
CA ARG A 9 -9.10 11.57 -1.17
C ARG A 9 -8.46 12.67 -0.31
N TYR A 10 -7.69 12.29 0.71
CA TYR A 10 -7.06 13.24 1.63
C TYR A 10 -5.65 13.65 1.19
N ALA A 11 -5.07 12.95 0.20
CA ALA A 11 -3.77 13.25 -0.37
C ALA A 11 -3.76 12.92 -1.88
N PRO A 12 -4.36 13.77 -2.74
CA PRO A 12 -4.41 13.52 -4.18
C PRO A 12 -3.02 13.31 -4.78
N GLY A 13 -2.89 12.35 -5.69
CA GLY A 13 -1.61 11.96 -6.31
C GLY A 13 -0.71 11.07 -5.44
N TRP A 14 -1.13 10.78 -4.21
CA TRP A 14 -0.53 9.76 -3.36
C TRP A 14 -1.37 8.50 -3.38
N SER A 15 -0.70 7.39 -3.08
CA SER A 15 -1.31 6.09 -2.89
C SER A 15 -0.76 5.41 -1.65
N HIS A 16 -1.66 4.84 -0.88
CA HIS A 16 -1.39 4.07 0.31
C HIS A 16 -1.26 2.60 -0.06
N VAL A 17 -0.17 1.97 0.38
CA VAL A 17 0.17 0.58 0.06
C VAL A 17 0.32 -0.21 1.34
N LEU A 18 -0.33 -1.37 1.41
CA LEU A 18 -0.34 -2.25 2.58
C LEU A 18 0.01 -3.69 2.17
N SER A 19 0.61 -4.43 3.09
CA SER A 19 0.69 -5.89 3.01
C SER A 19 -0.56 -6.49 3.65
N THR A 20 -1.21 -7.43 2.97
CA THR A 20 -2.35 -8.17 3.55
C THR A 20 -1.96 -9.01 4.77
N GLY A 21 -0.70 -9.45 4.85
CA GLY A 21 -0.17 -10.23 5.96
C GLY A 21 0.41 -9.35 7.07
N ASN A 22 0.32 -8.02 6.95
CA ASN A 22 1.01 -7.09 7.85
C ASN A 22 2.52 -7.34 7.92
N ASP A 23 3.11 -7.79 6.80
CA ASP A 23 4.50 -8.22 6.69
C ASP A 23 5.41 -7.04 6.28
N MET A 24 6.37 -6.72 7.15
CA MET A 24 7.32 -5.63 6.92
C MET A 24 8.39 -5.98 5.87
N GLU A 25 8.79 -7.24 5.77
CA GLU A 25 9.76 -7.67 4.77
C GLU A 25 9.14 -7.60 3.38
N GLU A 26 7.86 -7.99 3.25
CA GLU A 26 7.10 -7.84 2.00
C GLU A 26 7.02 -6.37 1.57
N LEU A 27 6.72 -5.46 2.52
CA LEU A 27 6.66 -4.03 2.26
C LEU A 27 8.02 -3.44 1.87
N GLU A 28 9.10 -3.84 2.54
CA GLU A 28 10.45 -3.34 2.26
C GLU A 28 10.99 -3.85 0.92
N ALA A 29 10.71 -5.12 0.59
CA ALA A 29 11.01 -5.69 -0.72
C ALA A 29 10.24 -4.95 -1.82
N PHE A 30 8.95 -4.70 -1.61
CA PHE A 30 8.13 -3.97 -2.56
C PHE A 30 8.60 -2.52 -2.73
N ARG A 31 8.92 -1.81 -1.63
CA ARG A 31 9.50 -0.44 -1.64
C ARG A 31 10.74 -0.38 -2.53
N THR A 32 11.67 -1.30 -2.32
CA THR A 32 12.92 -1.38 -3.10
C THR A 32 12.63 -1.62 -4.57
N ARG A 33 11.73 -2.56 -4.89
CA ARG A 33 11.38 -2.90 -6.27
C ARG A 33 10.75 -1.74 -7.04
N VAL A 34 9.88 -0.95 -6.40
CA VAL A 34 9.26 0.23 -7.03
C VAL A 34 10.15 1.48 -6.92
N GLY A 35 11.39 1.36 -6.46
CA GLY A 35 12.33 2.47 -6.34
C GLY A 35 11.87 3.58 -5.40
N ALA A 36 11.04 3.26 -4.40
CA ALA A 36 10.59 4.23 -3.41
C ALA A 36 11.71 4.52 -2.40
N PRO A 37 11.84 5.76 -1.92
CA PRO A 37 12.87 6.10 -0.94
C PRO A 37 12.56 5.46 0.44
N PRO A 38 13.54 5.26 1.33
CA PRO A 38 13.32 4.61 2.63
C PRO A 38 12.23 5.29 3.47
N GLN A 39 12.07 6.61 3.35
CA GLN A 39 11.08 7.39 4.10
C GLN A 39 9.64 7.14 3.66
N ALA A 40 9.43 6.44 2.54
CA ALA A 40 8.09 6.03 2.13
C ALA A 40 7.52 4.94 3.05
N LEU A 41 8.38 4.17 3.76
CA LEU A 41 7.94 3.16 4.70
C LEU A 41 7.63 3.78 6.07
N HIS A 42 6.38 3.62 6.49
CA HIS A 42 5.88 4.05 7.77
C HIS A 42 5.60 2.83 8.65
N LEU A 43 6.24 2.77 9.83
CA LEU A 43 6.04 1.68 10.80
C LEU A 43 4.70 1.74 11.53
N GLY A 44 3.88 2.77 11.25
CA GLY A 44 2.52 2.88 11.78
C GLY A 44 2.46 3.02 13.30
N ASN A 45 2.81 4.18 13.85
CA ASN A 45 2.57 4.49 15.26
C ASN A 45 1.07 4.30 15.61
N ARG A 46 0.70 3.12 16.15
CA ARG A 46 -0.67 2.62 16.41
C ARG A 46 -1.52 2.31 15.16
N ARG A 47 -0.91 2.18 13.98
CA ARG A 47 -1.56 1.80 12.70
C ARG A 47 -0.77 0.67 12.03
N TRP A 48 -1.31 0.08 10.98
CA TRP A 48 -0.60 -0.95 10.21
C TRP A 48 0.60 -0.31 9.49
N PRO A 49 1.76 -0.98 9.44
CA PRO A 49 2.87 -0.58 8.58
C PRO A 49 2.42 -0.45 7.12
N HIS A 50 2.87 0.60 6.45
CA HIS A 50 2.43 0.93 5.09
C HIS A 50 3.50 1.69 4.32
N LEU A 51 3.33 1.77 2.99
CA LEU A 51 4.03 2.73 2.16
C LEU A 51 3.10 3.85 1.71
N ASP A 52 3.59 5.09 1.76
CA ASP A 52 2.97 6.20 1.03
C ASP A 52 3.78 6.48 -0.24
N LEU A 53 3.20 6.16 -1.40
CA LEU A 53 3.82 6.31 -2.71
C LEU A 53 3.27 7.51 -3.47
N LYS A 54 4.13 8.20 -4.21
CA LYS A 54 3.78 9.27 -5.16
C LYS A 54 4.71 9.24 -6.36
N LEU A 55 4.38 10.02 -7.39
CA LEU A 55 5.21 10.21 -8.59
C LEU A 55 5.57 8.85 -9.23
N GLU A 56 6.80 8.71 -9.72
CA GLU A 56 7.28 7.55 -10.45
C GLU A 56 7.18 6.22 -9.66
N PRO A 57 7.52 6.11 -8.35
CA PRO A 57 7.25 4.90 -7.57
C PRO A 57 5.78 4.47 -7.55
N ARG A 58 4.85 5.44 -7.48
CA ARG A 58 3.42 5.17 -7.55
C ARG A 58 3.01 4.65 -8.92
N GLU A 59 3.52 5.24 -9.99
CA GLU A 59 3.23 4.79 -11.36
C GLU A 59 3.72 3.36 -11.61
N ARG A 60 4.94 3.04 -11.13
CA ARG A 60 5.45 1.67 -11.15
C ARG A 60 4.58 0.70 -10.36
N ALA A 61 4.15 1.09 -9.17
CA ALA A 61 3.27 0.27 -8.34
C ALA A 61 1.90 0.01 -9.00
N LEU A 62 1.31 1.02 -9.65
CA LEU A 62 0.04 0.89 -10.39
C LEU A 62 0.15 -0.02 -11.61
N ALA A 63 1.33 -0.11 -12.23
CA ALA A 63 1.60 -0.99 -13.36
C ALA A 63 2.00 -2.42 -12.94
N ALA A 64 2.20 -2.66 -11.64
CA ALA A 64 2.74 -3.91 -11.14
C ALA A 64 1.62 -4.97 -11.03
N PRO A 65 1.73 -6.12 -11.72
CA PRO A 65 0.60 -7.06 -11.89
C PRO A 65 0.22 -7.80 -10.59
N GLU A 66 1.14 -7.88 -9.63
CA GLU A 66 0.91 -8.50 -8.33
C GLU A 66 0.29 -7.55 -7.29
N VAL A 67 0.15 -6.26 -7.63
CA VAL A 67 -0.52 -5.28 -6.77
C VAL A 67 -2.00 -5.30 -7.05
N ARG A 68 -2.79 -5.62 -6.04
CA ARG A 68 -4.24 -5.46 -6.12
C ARG A 68 -4.60 -4.00 -5.87
N VAL A 69 -5.03 -3.33 -6.93
CA VAL A 69 -5.43 -1.91 -6.90
C VAL A 69 -6.93 -1.79 -6.59
N PHE A 70 -7.25 -0.91 -5.65
CA PHE A 70 -8.61 -0.46 -5.35
C PHE A 70 -8.78 0.97 -5.83
N GLU A 71 -9.96 1.36 -6.28
CA GLU A 71 -10.15 2.73 -6.76
C GLU A 71 -10.02 3.74 -5.61
N ARG A 72 -10.48 3.38 -4.40
CA ARG A 72 -10.45 4.25 -3.21
C ARG A 72 -9.86 3.57 -1.98
N THR A 73 -9.18 4.36 -1.14
CA THR A 73 -8.65 3.89 0.17
C THR A 73 -9.70 3.15 0.99
N ALA A 74 -10.93 3.65 1.04
CA ALA A 74 -11.99 3.04 1.85
C ALA A 74 -12.37 1.63 1.39
N GLU A 75 -12.23 1.30 0.11
CA GLU A 75 -12.49 -0.05 -0.42
C GLU A 75 -11.38 -1.01 -0.04
N MET A 76 -10.13 -0.57 -0.17
CA MET A 76 -8.96 -1.31 0.28
C MET A 76 -9.02 -1.63 1.78
N ILE A 77 -9.35 -0.65 2.62
CA ILE A 77 -9.45 -0.85 4.07
C ILE A 77 -10.58 -1.82 4.44
N ARG A 78 -11.74 -1.76 3.75
CA ARG A 78 -12.82 -2.75 3.95
C ARG A 78 -12.33 -4.14 3.60
N PHE A 79 -11.68 -4.32 2.46
CA PHE A 79 -11.09 -5.59 2.05
C PHE A 79 -10.13 -6.16 3.09
N LEU A 80 -9.21 -5.35 3.62
CA LEU A 80 -8.25 -5.79 4.63
C LEU A 80 -8.91 -6.17 5.96
N ARG A 81 -9.91 -5.41 6.39
CA ARG A 81 -10.68 -5.72 7.60
C ARG A 81 -11.43 -7.03 7.45
N ASP A 82 -12.09 -7.25 6.32
CA ASP A 82 -12.88 -8.45 6.08
C ASP A 82 -11.95 -9.69 5.97
N LEU A 83 -10.74 -9.51 5.42
CA LEU A 83 -9.69 -10.53 5.42
C LEU A 83 -9.20 -10.87 6.83
N ALA A 84 -8.97 -9.85 7.67
CA ALA A 84 -8.52 -10.04 9.06
C ALA A 84 -9.59 -10.69 9.97
N LEU A 85 -10.86 -10.61 9.57
CA LEU A 85 -11.99 -11.24 10.27
C LEU A 85 -12.32 -12.65 9.74
N SER A 86 -11.66 -13.08 8.67
CA SER A 86 -11.83 -14.42 8.12
C SER A 86 -10.98 -15.42 8.94
N PRO A 87 -11.58 -16.53 9.44
CA PRO A 87 -10.90 -17.49 10.30
C PRO A 87 -9.80 -18.30 9.59
#